data_AF-A0A4P8XTF2-F1
#
_entry.id   AF-A0A4P8XTF2-F1
#
_cell.length_a   1.000
_cell.length_b   1.000
_cell.length_c   1.000
_cell.angle_alpha   90.00
_cell.angle_beta   90.00
_cell.angle_gamma   90.00
#
_symmetry.space_group_name_H-M   'P 1'
#
loop_
_entity.id
_entity.type
_entity.pdbx_description
1 polymer ?
#
loop_
_entity_poly.entity_id
_entity_poly.type
_entity_poly.pdbx_seq_one_letter_code
_entity_poly.pdbx_strand_id
1 'polypeptide(L)'
;MNHIQKEGFLHLFNRSGNVLDFNTSGFNRFTQESVGVPLCEKYGLSKGKSLESFCQEAPEDDVEKLFTDLLEYYEFTIKGSPKEKEYILCKNISYKSRLNNVL
;
A
#
# COMPACT_ATOMS: atom_id res chain seq x y z
N MET A 1 2.07 -10.07 -9.00
CA MET A 1 2.12 -8.62 -9.26
C MET A 1 3.40 -8.15 -9.99
N ASN A 2 3.25 -7.52 -11.16
CA ASN A 2 4.39 -7.00 -11.94
C ASN A 2 4.97 -5.68 -11.38
N HIS A 3 6.14 -5.27 -11.88
CA HIS A 3 6.85 -4.07 -11.41
C HIS A 3 6.03 -2.78 -11.48
N ILE A 4 5.35 -2.54 -12.61
CA ILE A 4 4.53 -1.34 -12.84
C ILE A 4 3.39 -1.27 -11.80
N GLN A 5 2.76 -2.41 -11.51
CA GLN A 5 1.73 -2.49 -10.48
C GLN A 5 2.31 -2.17 -9.10
N LYS A 6 3.50 -2.71 -8.76
CA LYS A 6 4.17 -2.42 -7.49
C LYS A 6 4.48 -0.94 -7.31
N GLU A 7 5.03 -0.30 -8.34
CA GLU A 7 5.32 1.14 -8.32
C GLU A 7 4.05 1.98 -8.14
N GLY A 8 2.95 1.61 -8.80
CA GLY A 8 1.66 2.28 -8.63
C GLY A 8 1.15 2.26 -7.18
N PHE A 9 1.24 1.11 -6.52
CA PHE A 9 0.88 0.98 -5.09
C PHE A 9 1.84 1.75 -4.18
N LEU A 10 3.15 1.68 -4.44
CA LEU A 10 4.13 2.45 -3.69
C LEU A 10 3.84 3.96 -3.78
N HIS A 11 3.55 4.48 -4.96
CA HIS A 11 3.16 5.89 -5.13
C HIS A 11 1.85 6.25 -4.40
N LEU A 12 0.88 5.35 -4.36
CA LEU A 12 -0.39 5.56 -3.66
C LEU A 12 -0.19 5.70 -2.15
N PHE A 13 0.60 4.78 -1.57
CA PHE A 13 0.77 4.65 -0.13
C PHE A 13 1.88 5.55 0.42
N ASN A 14 3.01 5.66 -0.27
CA ASN A 14 4.18 6.43 0.15
C ASN A 14 4.17 7.85 -0.43
N ARG A 15 3.61 8.79 0.32
CA ARG A 15 3.54 10.21 -0.07
C ARG A 15 4.68 10.98 0.58
N SER A 16 5.76 11.19 -0.16
CA SER A 16 6.98 11.90 0.30
C SER A 16 7.62 11.27 1.54
N GLY A 17 7.69 9.94 1.62
CA GLY A 17 8.27 9.21 2.75
C GLY A 17 7.30 8.92 3.89
N ASN A 18 6.09 9.48 3.84
CA ASN A 18 5.01 9.16 4.76
C ASN A 18 4.09 8.11 4.14
N VAL A 19 4.06 6.94 4.76
CA VAL A 19 3.13 5.88 4.39
C VAL A 19 1.79 6.19 5.04
N LEU A 20 0.83 6.64 4.23
CA LEU A 20 -0.50 7.10 4.65
C LEU A 20 -0.43 8.07 5.85
N ASP A 21 -1.29 7.91 6.85
CA ASP A 21 -1.33 8.68 8.10
C ASP A 21 -0.67 7.94 9.28
N PHE A 22 0.09 6.86 9.01
CA PHE A 22 0.79 6.13 10.06
C PHE A 22 1.95 6.95 10.67
N ASN A 23 2.00 6.97 12.00
CA ASN A 23 3.27 7.20 12.70
C ASN A 23 4.15 5.93 12.64
N THR A 24 5.44 6.03 12.98
CA THR A 24 6.39 4.91 12.83
C THR A 24 5.98 3.67 13.64
N SER A 25 5.55 3.83 14.90
CA SER A 25 5.10 2.72 15.73
C SER A 25 3.84 2.05 15.20
N GLY A 26 2.89 2.84 14.69
CA GLY A 26 1.66 2.35 14.10
C GLY A 26 1.93 1.58 12.81
N PHE A 27 2.85 2.07 11.98
CA PHE A 27 3.26 1.38 10.77
C PHE A 27 3.94 0.03 11.08
N ASN A 28 4.88 -0.02 12.03
CA ASN A 28 5.51 -1.27 12.44
C ASN A 28 4.50 -2.28 12.99
N ARG A 29 3.58 -1.82 13.84
CA ARG A 29 2.52 -2.68 14.38
C ARG A 29 1.62 -3.21 13.26
N PHE A 30 1.19 -2.34 12.35
CA PHE A 30 0.36 -2.73 11.22
C PHE A 30 1.05 -3.79 10.36
N THR A 31 2.31 -3.59 9.99
CA THR A 31 3.04 -4.53 9.13
C THR A 31 3.36 -5.84 9.86
N GLN A 32 3.59 -5.79 11.17
CA GLN A 32 3.74 -6.97 12.02
C GLN A 32 2.46 -7.82 12.06
N GLU A 33 1.30 -7.17 12.18
CA GLU A 33 -0.01 -7.85 12.17
C GLU A 33 -0.37 -8.38 10.77
N SER A 34 0.02 -7.66 9.71
CA SER A 34 -0.26 -8.01 8.32
C SER A 34 0.61 -9.16 7.80
N VAL A 35 1.94 -9.02 7.85
CA VAL A 35 2.91 -9.94 7.21
C VAL A 35 3.95 -10.49 8.18
N GLY A 36 3.75 -10.31 9.49
CA GLY A 36 4.66 -10.85 10.50
C GLY A 36 5.97 -10.07 10.65
N VAL A 37 6.12 -8.90 10.02
CA VAL A 37 7.37 -8.13 10.01
C VAL A 37 7.15 -6.66 10.38
N PRO A 38 7.82 -6.11 11.39
CA PRO A 38 7.78 -4.68 11.70
C PRO A 38 8.79 -3.94 10.81
N LEU A 39 8.36 -3.37 9.68
CA LEU A 39 9.27 -3.02 8.59
C LEU A 39 10.33 -1.97 8.96
N CYS A 40 9.99 -0.91 9.70
CA CYS A 40 10.99 0.08 10.10
C CYS A 40 12.00 -0.50 11.09
N GLU A 41 11.60 -1.44 11.95
CA GLU A 41 12.51 -2.14 12.85
C GLU A 41 13.42 -3.12 12.10
N LYS A 42 12.86 -3.89 11.15
CA LYS A 42 13.64 -4.82 10.32
C LYS A 42 14.70 -4.08 9.50
N TYR A 43 14.31 -2.99 8.85
CA TYR A 43 15.15 -2.31 7.86
C TYR A 43 15.98 -1.15 8.43
N GLY A 44 15.58 -0.57 9.57
CA GLY A 44 16.23 0.62 10.12
C GLY A 44 16.09 1.87 9.24
N LEU A 45 15.07 1.93 8.38
CA LEU A 45 14.83 3.01 7.42
C LEU A 45 13.53 3.78 7.75
N SER A 46 13.28 4.85 6.99
CA SER A 46 11.98 5.53 7.05
C SER A 46 10.87 4.62 6.51
N LYS A 47 9.61 4.83 6.94
CA LYS A 47 8.45 4.02 6.53
C LYS A 47 8.41 3.73 5.03
N GLY A 48 8.53 4.77 4.20
CA GLY A 48 8.51 4.65 2.75
C GLY A 48 9.66 3.78 2.21
N LYS A 49 10.89 4.02 2.66
CA LYS A 49 12.06 3.23 2.26
C LYS A 49 11.98 1.78 2.74
N SER A 50 11.50 1.56 3.96
CA SER A 50 11.27 0.21 4.50
C SER A 50 10.20 -0.56 3.70
N LEU A 51 9.14 0.12 3.25
CA LEU A 51 8.13 -0.47 2.38
C LEU A 51 8.74 -0.84 1.01
N GLU A 52 9.51 0.05 0.41
CA GLU A 52 10.22 -0.20 -0.85
C GLU A 52 11.18 -1.39 -0.74
N SER A 53 12.01 -1.45 0.32
CA SER A 53 12.91 -2.58 0.57
C SER A 53 12.14 -3.90 0.74
N PHE A 54 11.03 -3.89 1.47
CA PHE A 54 10.19 -5.08 1.60
C PHE A 54 9.66 -5.58 0.25
N CYS A 55 9.18 -4.68 -0.62
CA CYS A 55 8.65 -5.03 -1.93
C CYS A 55 9.69 -5.63 -2.90
N GLN A 56 10.98 -5.35 -2.67
CA GLN A 56 12.10 -5.86 -3.45
C GLN A 56 12.57 -7.25 -2.98
N GLU A 57 12.46 -7.54 -1.68
CA GLU A 57 13.05 -8.75 -1.07
C GLU A 57 12.04 -9.84 -0.72
N ALA A 58 10.81 -9.46 -0.36
CA ALA A 58 9.83 -10.40 0.17
C ALA A 58 9.21 -11.28 -0.93
N PRO A 59 8.72 -12.48 -0.58
CA PRO A 59 7.88 -13.29 -1.45
C PRO A 59 6.72 -12.48 -2.02
N GLU A 60 6.35 -12.78 -3.27
CA GLU A 60 5.30 -12.06 -3.98
C GLU A 60 3.95 -12.07 -3.23
N ASP A 61 3.59 -13.21 -2.65
CA ASP A 61 2.37 -13.38 -1.85
C ASP A 61 2.33 -12.46 -0.63
N ASP A 62 3.46 -12.26 0.06
CA ASP A 62 3.55 -11.36 1.21
C ASP A 62 3.42 -9.89 0.78
N VAL A 63 4.02 -9.53 -0.37
CA VAL A 63 3.87 -8.18 -0.93
C VAL A 63 2.42 -7.92 -1.34
N GLU A 64 1.77 -8.88 -1.99
CA GLU A 64 0.36 -8.79 -2.38
C GLU A 64 -0.56 -8.68 -1.16
N LYS A 65 -0.29 -9.46 -0.11
CA LYS A 65 -1.03 -9.37 1.15
C LYS A 65 -0.89 -7.99 1.78
N LEU A 66 0.34 -7.50 1.95
CA LEU A 66 0.58 -6.21 2.59
C LEU A 66 -0.09 -5.06 1.83
N PHE A 67 -0.05 -5.08 0.49
CA PHE A 67 -0.72 -4.06 -0.32
C PHE A 67 -2.23 -4.14 -0.25
N THR A 68 -2.79 -5.34 -0.15
CA THR A 68 -4.24 -5.54 0.05
C THR A 68 -4.66 -4.94 1.39
N ASP A 69 -3.96 -5.26 2.47
CA ASP A 69 -4.28 -4.74 3.81
C ASP A 69 -4.11 -3.21 3.86
N LEU A 70 -3.07 -2.65 3.23
CA LEU A 70 -2.87 -1.19 3.14
C LEU A 70 -3.99 -0.51 2.33
N LEU A 71 -4.50 -1.16 1.29
CA LEU A 71 -5.61 -0.65 0.49
C LEU A 71 -6.90 -0.65 1.31
N GLU A 72 -7.18 -1.72 2.06
CA GLU A 72 -8.33 -1.80 2.96
C GLU A 72 -8.28 -0.72 4.05
N TYR A 73 -7.11 -0.50 4.65
CA TYR A 73 -6.90 0.58 5.60
C TYR A 73 -7.12 1.96 4.96
N TYR A 74 -6.60 2.16 3.75
CA TYR A 74 -6.80 3.40 3.01
C TYR A 74 -8.28 3.65 2.68
N GLU A 75 -9.02 2.61 2.27
CA GLU A 75 -10.46 2.68 2.04
C GLU A 75 -11.24 3.05 3.30
N PHE A 76 -10.87 2.47 4.45
CA PHE A 76 -11.51 2.77 5.73
C PHE A 76 -11.25 4.20 6.19
N THR A 77 -10.03 4.70 6.03
CA THR A 77 -9.63 6.05 6.49
C THR A 77 -10.24 7.19 5.67
N ILE A 78 -10.57 6.96 4.40
CA ILE A 78 -11.19 7.97 3.53
C ILE A 78 -12.72 7.92 3.49
N LYS A 79 -13.34 6.87 4.04
CA LYS A 79 -14.79 6.67 4.02
C LYS A 79 -15.52 7.83 4.71
N GLY A 80 -16.48 8.45 4.02
CA GLY A 80 -17.19 9.64 4.50
C GLY A 80 -16.42 10.96 4.40
N SER A 81 -15.19 10.96 3.84
CA SER A 81 -14.39 12.17 3.62
C SER A 81 -14.64 12.75 2.22
N PRO A 82 -14.36 14.05 1.98
CA PRO A 82 -14.40 14.62 0.62
C PRO A 82 -13.52 13.88 -0.40
N LYS A 83 -12.46 13.19 0.07
CA LYS A 83 -11.53 12.40 -0.75
C LYS A 83 -12.10 11.06 -1.20
N GLU A 84 -13.21 10.60 -0.61
CA GLU A 84 -13.90 9.37 -1.00
C GLU A 84 -14.33 9.41 -2.48
N LYS A 85 -14.79 10.58 -2.97
CA LYS A 85 -15.24 10.75 -4.36
C LYS A 85 -14.09 10.70 -5.36
N GLU A 86 -12.95 11.33 -5.06
CA GLU A 86 -11.73 11.25 -5.89
C GLU A 86 -11.20 9.82 -5.94
N TYR A 87 -11.21 9.12 -4.80
CA TYR A 87 -10.81 7.72 -4.73
C TYR A 87 -11.72 6.79 -5.54
N ILE A 88 -13.04 6.89 -5.39
CA ILE A 88 -14.01 6.10 -6.16
C ILE A 88 -13.82 6.34 -7.66
N LEU A 89 -13.53 7.59 -8.08
CA LEU A 89 -13.26 7.92 -9.47
C LEU A 89 -11.99 7.23 -10.00
N CYS A 90 -10.87 7.31 -9.27
CA CYS A 90 -9.62 6.63 -9.64
C CYS A 90 -9.76 5.10 -9.63
N LYS A 91 -10.48 4.54 -8.65
CA LYS A 91 -10.78 3.10 -8.57
C LYS A 91 -11.56 2.63 -9.79
N ASN A 92 -12.63 3.34 -10.16
CA ASN A 92 -13.45 2.98 -11.33
C ASN A 92 -12.68 3.03 -12.65
N ILE A 93 -11.72 3.94 -12.78
CA ILE A 93 -10.81 4.00 -13.95
C ILE A 93 -9.90 2.77 -13.95
N SER A 94 -9.26 2.46 -12.82
CA SER A 94 -8.33 1.32 -12.70
C SER A 94 -9.02 -0.04 -12.92
N TYR A 95 -10.23 -0.24 -12.40
CA TYR A 95 -11.01 -1.48 -12.60
C TYR A 95 -11.53 -1.61 -14.04
N LYS A 96 -11.95 -0.52 -14.70
CA LYS A 96 -12.31 -0.56 -16.14
C LYS A 96 -11.13 -0.94 -17.04
N SER A 97 -9.93 -0.44 -16.73
CA SER A 97 -8.71 -0.80 -17.46
C SER A 97 -8.32 -2.28 -17.28
N ARG A 98 -8.67 -2.89 -16.14
CA ARG A 98 -8.48 -4.34 -15.90
C ARG A 98 -9.48 -5.21 -16.66
N LEU A 99 -10.76 -4.82 -16.74
CA LEU A 99 -11.80 -5.60 -17.45
C LEU A 99 -11.62 -5.55 -18.98
N ASN A 100 -11.16 -4.43 -19.53
CA ASN A 100 -10.92 -4.28 -20.97
C ASN A 100 -9.66 -5.01 -21.49
N ASN A 101 -8.87 -5.63 -20.61
CA ASN A 101 -7.73 -6.48 -20.98
C ASN A 101 -8.03 -7.99 -20.78
N VAL A 102 -9.28 -8.35 -20.47
CA VAL A 102 -9.74 -9.74 -20.27
C VAL A 102 -10.89 -10.11 -21.24
N LEU A 103 -11.22 -9.22 -22.18
CA LEU A 103 -12.08 -9.47 -23.34
C LEU A 103 -11.29 -9.19 -24.63
#